data_AF-A3SKN9-F1
#
_entry.id   AF-A3SKN9-F1
#
_cell.length_a   1.000
_cell.length_b   1.000
_cell.length_c   1.000
_cell.angle_alpha   90.00
_cell.angle_beta   90.00
_cell.angle_gamma   90.00
#
_symmetry.space_group_name_H-M   'P 1'
#
loop_
_entity.id
_entity.type
_entity.pdbx_description
1 polymer ?
#
loop_
_entity_poly.entity_id
_entity_poly.type
_entity_poly.pdbx_seq_one_letter_code
_entity_poly.pdbx_strand_id
1 'polypeptide(L)'
;MTSRDGAVEISGNLLGFDGEFYRVDTIYGELTVDGSGVLCEGPGCPDLTNFVAEVRFSGAPAVGRLLLPALMAAFGQKEGYDVTRVDGADGHRAIYRFEDRQTGALRGRFHFHLTNSDEGFADLLANEADIVMSLRELRPDEARLAEDAGIGDLTDRRRSRVLALDALVPLVTPDNPVRSITTTQLASVLAGEIDNWQDLGGPDAPIAVHLLAAETGLGQATEDRMLLGETRAFAAEARRHPSLTTLVHSVSRDPFALGIGSRTDKATLRELALTGECGFETTATRRAVKTEDYPLTAPVFLYSPARRFPRLVREFLAYTRSPAAQLVIRRAGYVDQLPEEIAIDAQGDRFANAVLRAGEDVSLEDLQQMVRVLTPLKRLTTTFRFEPGSARLDAQSRSNVTQLAQALERGLYDTRRLVFVGFSDGDGPAGPNRQIARKRAAAVREAVVAAAETANLSRLRIETQAFGEAMPMACDDSEWGRRANRRVEVWVR
;
A
#
# COMPACT_ATOMS: atom_id res chain seq x y z
N MET A 1 18.51 -37.93 -4.96
CA MET A 1 17.04 -38.05 -4.85
C MET A 1 16.60 -39.17 -5.75
N THR A 2 15.78 -40.08 -5.25
CA THR A 2 15.40 -41.29 -5.97
C THR A 2 13.89 -41.37 -6.03
N SER A 3 13.31 -41.66 -7.19
CA SER A 3 11.87 -41.91 -7.29
C SER A 3 11.47 -43.11 -6.42
N ARG A 4 10.24 -43.13 -5.90
CA ARG A 4 9.79 -44.21 -4.99
C ARG A 4 9.81 -45.61 -5.63
N ASP A 5 9.71 -45.68 -6.94
CA ASP A 5 9.83 -46.90 -7.74
C ASP A 5 11.28 -47.23 -8.14
N GLY A 6 12.25 -46.38 -7.77
CA GLY A 6 13.67 -46.57 -8.07
C GLY A 6 14.06 -46.33 -9.53
N ALA A 7 13.12 -45.92 -10.39
CA ALA A 7 13.34 -45.78 -11.83
C ALA A 7 14.14 -44.53 -12.22
N VAL A 8 14.15 -43.49 -11.38
CA VAL A 8 14.79 -42.20 -11.68
C VAL A 8 15.63 -41.75 -10.49
N GLU A 9 16.89 -41.41 -10.77
CA GLU A 9 17.82 -40.84 -9.79
C GLU A 9 18.27 -39.45 -10.25
N ILE A 10 18.15 -38.49 -9.35
CA ILE A 10 18.54 -37.09 -9.54
C ILE A 10 19.56 -36.73 -8.46
N SER A 11 20.77 -36.38 -8.90
CA SER A 11 21.87 -36.02 -8.00
C SER A 11 22.27 -34.57 -8.20
N GLY A 12 22.48 -33.85 -7.09
CA GLY A 12 22.78 -32.43 -7.10
C GLY A 12 22.77 -31.81 -5.70
N ASN A 13 23.05 -30.51 -5.62
CA ASN A 13 23.02 -29.76 -4.38
C ASN A 13 21.59 -29.29 -4.08
N LEU A 14 21.07 -29.57 -2.89
CA LEU A 14 19.76 -29.06 -2.51
C LEU A 14 19.82 -27.54 -2.31
N LEU A 15 19.06 -26.81 -3.12
CA LEU A 15 18.90 -25.36 -3.01
C LEU A 15 17.80 -24.98 -2.02
N GLY A 16 16.78 -25.83 -1.86
CA GLY A 16 15.73 -25.63 -0.87
C GLY A 16 14.56 -26.58 -0.99
N PHE A 17 13.67 -26.54 0.01
CA PHE A 17 12.42 -27.30 0.05
C PHE A 17 11.31 -26.44 0.65
N ASP A 18 10.13 -26.42 0.02
CA ASP A 18 9.01 -25.58 0.45
C ASP A 18 7.90 -26.37 1.19
N GLY A 19 8.21 -27.60 1.64
CA GLY A 19 7.22 -28.50 2.24
C GLY A 19 6.51 -29.39 1.20
N GLU A 20 6.70 -29.16 -0.09
CA GLU A 20 6.02 -29.88 -1.17
C GLU A 20 6.98 -30.23 -2.32
N PHE A 21 7.80 -29.27 -2.75
CA PHE A 21 8.75 -29.38 -3.86
C PHE A 21 10.18 -29.12 -3.40
N TYR A 22 11.11 -29.92 -3.93
CA TYR A 22 12.54 -29.74 -3.82
C TYR A 22 13.07 -28.90 -4.98
N ARG A 23 13.97 -27.96 -4.71
CA ARG A 23 14.83 -27.32 -5.71
C ARG A 23 16.24 -27.87 -5.58
N VAL A 24 16.77 -28.44 -6.65
CA VAL A 24 18.08 -29.08 -6.66
C VAL A 24 18.88 -28.51 -7.83
N ASP A 25 20.10 -28.05 -7.53
CA ASP A 25 21.07 -27.67 -8.55
C ASP A 25 21.77 -28.94 -9.06
N THR A 26 21.55 -29.25 -10.33
CA THR A 26 22.06 -30.47 -10.96
C THR A 26 23.01 -30.14 -12.12
N ILE A 27 23.66 -31.16 -12.67
CA ILE A 27 24.51 -31.00 -13.86
C ILE A 27 23.75 -30.49 -15.10
N TYR A 28 22.42 -30.57 -15.09
CA TYR A 28 21.54 -30.09 -16.16
C TYR A 28 20.93 -28.71 -15.84
N GLY A 29 21.38 -28.07 -14.76
CA GLY A 29 20.82 -26.84 -14.21
C GLY A 29 19.84 -27.11 -13.06
N GLU A 30 19.10 -26.08 -12.70
CA GLU A 30 18.16 -26.14 -11.59
C GLU A 30 16.90 -26.94 -11.93
N LEU A 31 16.60 -27.96 -11.13
CA LEU A 31 15.41 -28.80 -11.26
C LEU A 31 14.48 -28.62 -10.05
N THR A 32 13.17 -28.52 -10.31
CA THR A 32 12.12 -28.55 -9.29
C THR A 32 11.42 -29.90 -9.32
N VAL A 33 11.43 -30.62 -8.19
CA VAL A 33 10.95 -32.01 -8.09
C VAL A 33 9.87 -32.10 -7.01
N ASP A 34 8.77 -32.79 -7.29
CA ASP A 34 7.70 -33.04 -6.31
C ASP A 34 8.19 -34.02 -5.23
N GLY A 35 8.20 -33.57 -3.98
CA GLY A 35 8.69 -34.33 -2.83
C GLY A 35 7.80 -35.52 -2.43
N SER A 36 6.55 -35.58 -2.90
CA SER A 36 5.71 -36.77 -2.70
C SER A 36 6.20 -37.97 -3.53
N GLY A 37 6.81 -37.71 -4.70
CA GLY A 37 7.26 -38.72 -5.65
C GLY A 37 8.68 -39.23 -5.45
N VAL A 38 9.48 -38.57 -4.60
CA VAL A 38 10.91 -38.89 -4.43
C VAL A 38 11.31 -39.06 -2.97
N LEU A 39 12.31 -39.88 -2.73
CA LEU A 39 13.03 -40.00 -1.47
C LEU A 39 14.30 -39.14 -1.56
N CYS A 40 14.45 -38.23 -0.60
CA CYS A 40 15.65 -37.41 -0.45
C CYS A 40 16.55 -38.07 0.60
N GLU A 41 17.74 -38.50 0.17
CA GLU A 41 18.79 -39.01 1.05
C GLU A 41 20.02 -38.09 0.98
N GLY A 42 20.57 -37.75 2.14
CA GLY A 42 21.75 -36.90 2.27
C GLY A 42 21.63 -35.85 3.39
N PRO A 43 22.74 -35.21 3.77
CA PRO A 43 22.80 -34.28 4.90
C PRO A 43 21.96 -33.00 4.71
N GLY A 44 21.61 -32.65 3.47
CA GLY A 44 20.74 -31.51 3.17
C GLY A 44 19.25 -31.84 3.17
N CYS A 45 18.85 -33.11 3.24
CA CYS A 45 17.46 -33.51 3.06
C CYS A 45 16.61 -33.19 4.30
N PRO A 46 15.50 -32.44 4.14
CA PRO A 46 14.60 -32.08 5.23
C PRO A 46 13.73 -33.27 5.67
N ASP A 47 13.38 -33.29 6.96
CA ASP A 47 12.39 -34.23 7.50
C ASP A 47 11.00 -33.88 6.96
N LEU A 48 10.48 -34.72 6.07
CA LEU A 48 9.17 -34.57 5.44
C LEU A 48 8.00 -34.69 6.43
N THR A 49 8.19 -35.42 7.53
CA THR A 49 7.16 -35.65 8.56
C THR A 49 7.08 -34.50 9.58
N ASN A 50 8.22 -33.87 9.89
CA ASN A 50 8.32 -32.79 10.88
C ASN A 50 8.79 -31.45 10.28
N PHE A 51 8.49 -31.21 9.01
CA PHE A 51 8.89 -29.98 8.35
C PHE A 51 8.35 -28.73 9.08
N VAL A 52 9.26 -27.81 9.41
CA VAL A 52 8.95 -26.52 10.03
C VAL A 52 9.12 -25.44 8.96
N ALA A 53 8.02 -24.76 8.61
CA ALA A 53 8.08 -23.65 7.67
C ALA A 53 8.79 -22.44 8.27
N GLU A 54 9.90 -22.02 7.67
CA GLU A 54 10.65 -20.85 8.10
C GLU A 54 10.51 -19.69 7.10
N VAL A 55 10.44 -18.47 7.62
CA VAL A 55 10.47 -17.23 6.85
C VAL A 55 11.03 -16.10 7.70
N ARG A 56 11.79 -15.20 7.07
CA ARG A 56 12.46 -14.06 7.69
C ARG A 56 11.87 -12.75 7.15
N PHE A 57 11.27 -11.97 8.03
CA PHE A 57 10.79 -10.63 7.75
C PHE A 57 11.85 -9.62 8.19
N SER A 58 12.17 -8.63 7.35
CA SER A 58 13.00 -7.50 7.74
C SER A 58 12.38 -6.17 7.36
N GLY A 59 12.58 -5.15 8.20
CA GLY A 59 12.29 -3.75 7.87
C GLY A 59 11.41 -3.05 8.90
N ALA A 60 10.39 -2.34 8.42
CA ALA A 60 9.63 -1.36 9.17
C ALA A 60 9.04 -1.86 10.52
N PRO A 61 9.47 -1.28 11.68
CA PRO A 61 9.03 -1.72 13.00
C PRO A 61 7.54 -1.57 13.26
N ALA A 62 6.89 -0.53 12.70
CA ALA A 62 5.45 -0.32 12.86
C ALA A 62 4.64 -1.54 12.35
N VAL A 63 5.10 -2.16 11.26
CA VAL A 63 4.47 -3.34 10.66
C VAL A 63 4.73 -4.59 11.50
N GLY A 64 5.99 -4.80 11.91
CA GLY A 64 6.43 -6.02 12.61
C GLY A 64 6.10 -6.07 14.11
N ARG A 65 5.83 -4.93 14.76
CA ARG A 65 5.48 -4.89 16.19
C ARG A 65 3.99 -5.11 16.46
N LEU A 66 3.12 -4.66 15.56
CA LEU A 66 1.67 -4.64 15.78
C LEU A 66 0.89 -5.35 14.67
N LEU A 67 1.03 -4.90 13.42
CA LEU A 67 0.14 -5.30 12.33
C LEU A 67 0.29 -6.78 11.95
N LEU A 68 1.50 -7.22 11.61
CA LEU A 68 1.75 -8.62 11.25
C LEU A 68 1.49 -9.58 12.40
N PRO A 69 1.92 -9.31 13.65
CA PRO A 69 1.59 -10.15 14.80
C PRO A 69 0.07 -10.32 15.02
N ALA A 70 -0.71 -9.24 14.89
CA ALA A 70 -2.17 -9.33 15.01
C ALA A 70 -2.78 -10.20 13.90
N LEU A 71 -2.26 -10.09 12.67
CA LEU A 71 -2.67 -10.93 11.55
C LEU A 71 -2.27 -12.40 11.76
N MET A 72 -1.09 -12.67 12.27
CA MET A 72 -0.60 -14.02 12.57
C MET A 72 -1.43 -14.68 13.65
N ALA A 73 -1.75 -13.98 14.73
CA ALA A 73 -2.62 -14.49 15.79
C ALA A 73 -4.02 -14.86 15.26
N ALA A 74 -4.62 -13.99 14.44
CA ALA A 74 -5.92 -14.27 13.84
C ALA A 74 -5.88 -15.41 12.81
N PHE A 75 -4.81 -15.50 12.02
CA PHE A 75 -4.55 -16.62 11.10
C PHE A 75 -4.40 -17.94 11.86
N GLY A 76 -3.57 -17.96 12.91
CA GLY A 76 -3.38 -19.15 13.74
C GLY A 76 -4.67 -19.60 14.39
N GLN A 77 -5.48 -18.68 14.91
CA GLN A 77 -6.81 -19.03 15.44
C GLN A 77 -7.70 -19.72 14.39
N LYS A 78 -7.68 -19.24 13.14
CA LYS A 78 -8.47 -19.78 12.03
C LYS A 78 -7.98 -21.16 11.57
N GLU A 79 -6.68 -21.35 11.45
CA GLU A 79 -6.08 -22.59 10.92
C GLU A 79 -5.73 -23.62 12.00
N GLY A 80 -6.00 -23.34 13.28
CA GLY A 80 -5.77 -24.29 14.38
C GLY A 80 -4.36 -24.27 14.97
N TYR A 81 -3.64 -23.15 14.83
CA TYR A 81 -2.33 -22.93 15.45
C TYR A 81 -2.43 -22.05 16.70
N ASP A 82 -1.62 -22.36 17.68
CA ASP A 82 -1.25 -21.45 18.75
C ASP A 82 0.02 -20.70 18.33
N VAL A 83 -0.06 -19.37 18.38
CA VAL A 83 1.02 -18.47 17.94
C VAL A 83 1.66 -17.83 19.15
N THR A 84 2.91 -18.18 19.40
CA THR A 84 3.68 -17.64 20.53
C THR A 84 4.83 -16.78 20.03
N ARG A 85 5.18 -15.74 20.80
CA ARG A 85 6.28 -14.82 20.49
C ARG A 85 7.44 -15.09 21.43
N VAL A 86 8.64 -15.16 20.86
CA VAL A 86 9.91 -15.18 21.59
C VAL A 86 10.71 -13.96 21.17
N ASP A 87 11.00 -13.06 22.10
CA ASP A 87 11.80 -11.88 21.84
C ASP A 87 13.30 -12.21 21.82
N GLY A 88 14.02 -11.58 20.90
CA GLY A 88 15.47 -11.57 20.88
C GLY A 88 16.03 -10.63 21.95
N ALA A 89 17.28 -10.84 22.34
CA ALA A 89 17.93 -10.07 23.40
C ALA A 89 18.08 -8.57 23.09
N ASP A 90 18.07 -8.19 21.81
CA ASP A 90 18.28 -6.81 21.33
C ASP A 90 16.98 -6.00 21.19
N GLY A 91 15.80 -6.62 21.31
CA GLY A 91 14.50 -5.96 21.06
C GLY A 91 14.21 -5.60 19.59
N HIS A 92 15.14 -5.88 18.69
CA HIS A 92 15.01 -5.73 17.24
C HIS A 92 14.68 -7.05 16.56
N ARG A 93 14.99 -8.17 17.20
CA ARG A 93 14.68 -9.50 16.71
C ARG A 93 13.53 -10.12 17.47
N ALA A 94 12.67 -10.84 16.77
CA ALA A 94 11.62 -11.66 17.38
C ALA A 94 11.34 -12.90 16.54
N ILE A 95 10.85 -13.96 17.17
CA ILE A 95 10.45 -15.20 16.49
C ILE A 95 9.01 -15.51 16.88
N TYR A 96 8.15 -15.67 15.89
CA TYR A 96 6.78 -16.16 16.05
C TYR A 96 6.73 -17.64 15.71
N ARG A 97 6.30 -18.46 16.66
CA ARG A 97 6.21 -19.91 16.54
C ARG A 97 4.76 -20.31 16.31
N PHE A 98 4.51 -21.10 15.29
CA PHE A 98 3.21 -21.69 14.99
C PHE A 98 3.21 -23.15 15.46
N GLU A 99 2.50 -23.42 16.55
CA GLU A 99 2.38 -24.75 17.13
C GLU A 99 0.97 -25.28 16.87
N ASP A 100 0.86 -26.49 16.36
CA ASP A 100 -0.43 -27.14 16.08
C ASP A 100 -1.18 -27.40 17.40
N ARG A 101 -2.41 -26.90 17.52
CA ARG A 101 -3.16 -26.94 18.80
C ARG A 101 -3.53 -28.36 19.23
N GLN A 102 -3.64 -29.30 18.30
CA GLN A 102 -4.03 -30.68 18.61
C GLN A 102 -2.83 -31.53 19.01
N THR A 103 -1.71 -31.36 18.30
CA THR A 103 -0.54 -32.23 18.41
C THR A 103 0.60 -31.60 19.21
N GLY A 104 0.60 -30.28 19.40
CA GLY A 104 1.71 -29.52 19.97
C GLY A 104 2.93 -29.43 19.05
N ALA A 105 2.85 -29.95 17.82
CA ALA A 105 3.96 -29.97 16.88
C ALA A 105 4.24 -28.56 16.35
N LEU A 106 5.52 -28.16 16.34
CA LEU A 106 5.95 -26.92 15.72
C LEU A 106 5.82 -27.04 14.20
N ARG A 107 5.05 -26.15 13.57
CA ARG A 107 4.80 -26.12 12.12
C ARG A 107 5.43 -24.92 11.42
N GLY A 108 5.79 -23.86 12.14
CA GLY A 108 6.51 -22.75 11.53
C GLY A 108 7.24 -21.83 12.51
N ARG A 109 8.28 -21.16 12.00
CA ARG A 109 9.03 -20.10 12.68
C ARG A 109 9.14 -18.88 11.77
N PHE A 110 8.54 -17.79 12.18
CA PHE A 110 8.55 -16.54 11.44
C PHE A 110 9.46 -15.58 12.19
N HIS A 111 10.63 -15.34 11.62
CA HIS A 111 11.67 -14.48 12.18
C HIS A 111 11.42 -13.03 11.77
N PHE A 112 11.68 -12.10 12.67
CA PHE A 112 11.55 -10.67 12.43
C PHE A 112 12.85 -9.97 12.77
N HIS A 113 13.28 -9.06 11.89
CA HIS A 113 14.32 -8.08 12.11
C HIS A 113 13.71 -6.68 11.92
N LEU A 114 13.61 -5.90 13.00
CA LEU A 114 12.90 -4.62 13.04
C LEU A 114 13.89 -3.47 12.92
N THR A 115 13.98 -2.90 11.71
CA THR A 115 14.97 -1.88 11.30
C THR A 115 14.26 -0.72 10.59
N ASN A 116 14.37 -0.60 9.27
CA ASN A 116 13.71 0.40 8.41
C ASN A 116 13.58 -0.14 6.98
N SER A 117 13.05 0.65 6.05
CA SER A 117 12.80 0.15 4.68
C SER A 117 14.10 -0.11 3.92
N ASP A 118 15.08 0.80 4.00
CA ASP A 118 16.40 0.68 3.34
C ASP A 118 17.11 -0.61 3.79
N GLU A 119 17.22 -0.83 5.10
CA GLU A 119 17.86 -2.03 5.65
C GLU A 119 17.09 -3.31 5.31
N GLY A 120 15.75 -3.24 5.27
CA GLY A 120 14.95 -4.39 4.85
C GLY A 120 15.27 -4.83 3.42
N PHE A 121 15.48 -3.89 2.50
CA PHE A 121 15.93 -4.20 1.13
C PHE A 121 17.39 -4.67 1.09
N ALA A 122 18.27 -4.10 1.90
CA ALA A 122 19.65 -4.57 2.04
C ALA A 122 19.72 -6.03 2.55
N ASP A 123 18.94 -6.36 3.58
CA ASP A 123 18.82 -7.72 4.11
C ASP A 123 18.28 -8.70 3.06
N LEU A 124 17.34 -8.26 2.21
CA LEU A 124 16.85 -9.09 1.11
C LEU A 124 17.96 -9.36 0.08
N LEU A 125 18.75 -8.35 -0.28
CA LEU A 125 19.89 -8.47 -1.19
C LEU A 125 20.99 -9.38 -0.61
N ALA A 126 21.23 -9.31 0.70
CA ALA A 126 22.16 -10.16 1.42
C ALA A 126 21.63 -11.59 1.69
N ASN A 127 20.41 -11.90 1.26
CA ASN A 127 19.70 -13.15 1.56
C ASN A 127 19.55 -13.41 3.07
N GLU A 128 19.51 -12.35 3.87
CA GLU A 128 19.23 -12.36 5.31
C GLU A 128 17.73 -12.19 5.61
N ALA A 129 16.98 -11.62 4.66
CA ALA A 129 15.53 -11.54 4.69
C ALA A 129 14.87 -12.29 3.52
N ASP A 130 13.65 -12.75 3.77
CA ASP A 130 12.80 -13.42 2.80
C ASP A 130 11.64 -12.53 2.34
N ILE A 131 11.16 -11.66 3.24
CA ILE A 131 10.08 -10.70 2.97
C ILE A 131 10.46 -9.35 3.59
N VAL A 132 10.40 -8.28 2.80
CA VAL A 132 10.66 -6.92 3.26
C VAL A 132 9.37 -6.26 3.70
N MET A 133 9.37 -5.65 4.88
CA MET A 133 8.32 -4.78 5.38
C MET A 133 8.73 -3.32 5.11
N SER A 134 8.03 -2.62 4.22
CA SER A 134 8.37 -1.24 3.85
C SER A 134 7.20 -0.29 4.05
N LEU A 135 7.51 0.96 4.41
CA LEU A 135 6.53 2.07 4.51
C LEU A 135 6.66 3.08 3.36
N ARG A 136 7.56 2.80 2.42
CA ARG A 136 7.72 3.53 1.16
C ARG A 136 7.78 2.56 -0.01
N GLU A 137 7.62 3.11 -1.21
CA GLU A 137 7.82 2.33 -2.43
C GLU A 137 9.30 1.95 -2.61
N LEU A 138 9.52 0.85 -3.33
CA LEU A 138 10.84 0.42 -3.78
C LEU A 138 11.47 1.53 -4.64
N ARG A 139 12.68 1.97 -4.30
CA ARG A 139 13.40 2.99 -5.08
C ARG A 139 13.99 2.36 -6.35
N PRO A 140 14.19 3.15 -7.44
CA PRO A 140 14.74 2.64 -8.69
C PRO A 140 16.09 1.91 -8.54
N ASP A 141 16.99 2.43 -7.68
CA ASP A 141 18.28 1.81 -7.44
C ASP A 141 18.16 0.45 -6.74
N GLU A 142 17.22 0.33 -5.79
CA GLU A 142 16.94 -0.94 -5.10
C GLU A 142 16.33 -1.98 -6.05
N ALA A 143 15.45 -1.55 -6.96
CA ALA A 143 14.89 -2.41 -8.00
C ALA A 143 15.98 -2.96 -8.91
N ARG A 144 16.88 -2.08 -9.39
CA ARG A 144 18.02 -2.48 -10.23
C ARG A 144 18.96 -3.44 -9.50
N LEU A 145 19.30 -3.15 -8.24
CA LEU A 145 20.14 -4.05 -7.43
C LEU A 145 19.50 -5.42 -7.22
N ALA A 146 18.18 -5.48 -7.03
CA ALA A 146 17.47 -6.75 -6.90
C ALA A 146 17.46 -7.57 -8.21
N GLU A 147 17.32 -6.91 -9.35
CA GLU A 147 17.46 -7.56 -10.67
C GLU A 147 18.89 -8.07 -10.89
N ASP A 148 19.90 -7.23 -10.62
CA ASP A 148 21.33 -7.58 -10.73
C ASP A 148 21.70 -8.76 -9.81
N ALA A 149 21.09 -8.85 -8.63
CA ALA A 149 21.27 -9.93 -7.67
C ALA A 149 20.44 -11.21 -7.99
N GLY A 150 19.66 -11.23 -9.08
CA GLY A 150 18.85 -12.38 -9.47
C GLY A 150 17.62 -12.64 -8.58
N ILE A 151 17.22 -11.64 -7.78
CA ILE A 151 16.04 -11.70 -6.89
C ILE A 151 14.73 -11.62 -7.69
N GLY A 152 14.81 -11.04 -8.90
CA GLY A 152 13.72 -10.84 -9.84
C GLY A 152 13.09 -9.46 -9.74
N ASP A 153 12.15 -9.17 -10.64
CA ASP A 153 11.45 -7.89 -10.69
C ASP A 153 10.54 -7.70 -9.46
N LEU A 154 11.04 -6.93 -8.49
CA LEU A 154 10.31 -6.57 -7.27
C LEU A 154 9.16 -5.58 -7.52
N THR A 155 9.05 -5.00 -8.73
CA THR A 155 7.93 -4.13 -9.12
C THR A 155 6.69 -4.92 -9.59
N ASP A 156 6.85 -6.21 -9.93
CA ASP A 156 5.75 -7.12 -10.28
C ASP A 156 4.72 -7.15 -9.14
N ARG A 157 3.43 -7.05 -9.49
CA ARG A 157 2.27 -7.10 -8.55
C ARG A 157 2.21 -8.36 -7.67
N ARG A 158 2.89 -9.44 -8.05
CA ARG A 158 3.03 -10.68 -7.28
C ARG A 158 4.14 -10.59 -6.23
N ARG A 159 5.07 -9.66 -6.41
CA ARG A 159 6.28 -9.47 -5.59
C ARG A 159 6.20 -8.24 -4.71
N SER A 160 5.56 -7.16 -5.18
CA SER A 160 5.14 -6.01 -4.37
C SER A 160 3.68 -6.13 -3.98
N ARG A 161 3.41 -6.16 -2.68
CA ARG A 161 2.05 -6.25 -2.15
C ARG A 161 1.78 -5.15 -1.14
N VAL A 162 0.67 -4.43 -1.34
CA VAL A 162 0.12 -3.57 -0.29
C VAL A 162 -0.59 -4.44 0.76
N LEU A 163 -0.12 -4.40 2.01
CA LEU A 163 -0.69 -5.10 3.15
C LEU A 163 -1.83 -4.29 3.79
N ALA A 164 -1.61 -3.00 3.97
CA ALA A 164 -2.54 -2.05 4.57
C ALA A 164 -2.24 -0.65 4.03
N LEU A 165 -3.14 0.30 4.31
CA LEU A 165 -2.93 1.70 3.99
C LEU A 165 -2.80 2.52 5.28
N ASP A 166 -1.97 3.55 5.24
CA ASP A 166 -1.89 4.59 6.25
C ASP A 166 -1.85 5.95 5.55
N ALA A 167 -1.64 7.03 6.29
CA ALA A 167 -1.45 8.35 5.72
C ALA A 167 -0.47 9.17 6.57
N LEU A 168 0.41 9.91 5.90
CA LEU A 168 1.20 10.94 6.55
C LEU A 168 0.31 12.17 6.76
N VAL A 169 0.30 12.69 7.97
CA VAL A 169 -0.62 13.76 8.38
C VAL A 169 0.12 14.88 9.09
N PRO A 170 -0.16 16.16 8.78
CA PRO A 170 0.27 17.28 9.61
C PRO A 170 -0.50 17.27 10.93
N LEU A 171 0.23 17.19 12.04
CA LEU A 171 -0.28 17.06 13.40
C LEU A 171 0.02 18.33 14.20
N VAL A 172 -1.00 18.82 14.88
CA VAL A 172 -0.93 19.95 15.82
C VAL A 172 -1.65 19.59 17.11
N THR A 173 -1.48 20.42 18.15
CA THR A 173 -2.29 20.30 19.35
C THR A 173 -3.78 20.58 19.06
N PRO A 174 -4.73 19.97 19.81
CA PRO A 174 -6.16 20.20 19.61
C PRO A 174 -6.62 21.66 19.68
N ASP A 175 -5.91 22.49 20.46
CA ASP A 175 -6.23 23.90 20.71
C ASP A 175 -5.66 24.86 19.67
N ASN A 176 -4.80 24.38 18.76
CA ASN A 176 -4.28 25.21 17.68
C ASN A 176 -5.46 25.74 16.81
N PRO A 177 -5.56 27.06 16.53
CA PRO A 177 -6.65 27.62 15.73
C PRO A 177 -6.57 27.24 14.25
N VAL A 178 -5.36 26.91 13.81
CA VAL A 178 -4.98 26.06 12.67
C VAL A 178 -6.00 24.97 12.32
N ARG A 179 -6.77 25.03 11.22
CA ARG A 179 -7.65 23.91 10.80
C ARG A 179 -7.23 23.25 9.50
N SER A 180 -6.72 24.03 8.56
CA SER A 180 -6.31 23.58 7.25
C SER A 180 -5.01 24.23 6.83
N ILE A 181 -4.22 23.55 6.01
CA ILE A 181 -2.99 24.07 5.42
C ILE A 181 -2.91 23.64 3.96
N THR A 182 -2.49 24.52 3.05
CA THR A 182 -2.28 24.11 1.66
C THR A 182 -1.06 23.17 1.56
N THR A 183 -1.02 22.29 0.56
CA THR A 183 0.16 21.43 0.36
C THR A 183 1.43 22.24 0.06
N THR A 184 1.29 23.40 -0.61
CA THR A 184 2.40 24.32 -0.88
C THR A 184 2.87 25.03 0.39
N GLN A 185 1.95 25.55 1.22
CA GLN A 185 2.30 26.12 2.53
C GLN A 185 2.94 25.08 3.44
N LEU A 186 2.42 23.85 3.48
CA LEU A 186 3.00 22.77 4.27
C LEU A 186 4.45 22.52 3.85
N ALA A 187 4.73 22.40 2.55
CA ALA A 187 6.08 22.24 2.05
C ALA A 187 6.99 23.43 2.41
N SER A 188 6.47 24.66 2.36
CA SER A 188 7.21 25.87 2.75
C SER A 188 7.47 25.96 4.27
N VAL A 189 6.54 25.51 5.12
CA VAL A 189 6.78 25.36 6.57
C VAL A 189 7.86 24.33 6.83
N LEU A 190 7.78 23.18 6.16
CA LEU A 190 8.76 22.09 6.33
C LEU A 190 10.16 22.48 5.83
N ALA A 191 10.25 23.41 4.88
CA ALA A 191 11.50 23.97 4.38
C ALA A 191 12.02 25.17 5.19
N GLY A 192 11.25 25.69 6.16
CA GLY A 192 11.61 26.87 6.95
C GLY A 192 11.38 28.20 6.22
N GLU A 193 10.69 28.19 5.08
CA GLU A 193 10.30 29.40 4.33
C GLU A 193 9.12 30.13 5.01
N ILE A 194 8.26 29.37 5.71
CA ILE A 194 7.21 29.89 6.58
C ILE A 194 7.53 29.42 7.99
N ASP A 195 7.88 30.34 8.89
CA ASP A 195 8.33 30.04 10.24
C ASP A 195 7.40 30.58 11.33
N ASN A 196 6.31 31.29 10.97
CA ASN A 196 5.36 31.87 11.91
C ASN A 196 3.90 31.49 11.58
N TRP A 197 3.13 31.16 12.62
CA TRP A 197 1.72 30.81 12.50
C TRP A 197 0.84 31.94 11.97
N GLN A 198 1.24 33.20 12.11
CA GLN A 198 0.50 34.36 11.58
C GLN A 198 0.30 34.28 10.06
N ASP A 199 1.27 33.72 9.34
CA ASP A 199 1.23 33.56 7.87
C ASP A 199 0.23 32.49 7.43
N LEU A 200 -0.24 31.68 8.38
CA LEU A 200 -1.24 30.63 8.21
C LEU A 200 -2.58 30.98 8.88
N GLY A 201 -2.76 32.22 9.33
CA GLY A 201 -3.97 32.69 10.03
C GLY A 201 -4.07 32.25 11.49
N GLY A 202 -2.95 31.83 12.09
CA GLY A 202 -2.81 31.53 13.51
C GLY A 202 -2.32 32.72 14.35
N PRO A 203 -1.91 32.48 15.61
CA PRO A 203 -1.31 33.51 16.46
C PRO A 203 0.07 33.94 15.93
N ASP A 204 0.54 35.13 16.33
CA ASP A 204 1.93 35.53 16.12
C ASP A 204 2.84 34.72 17.04
N ALA A 205 3.33 33.60 16.52
CA ALA A 205 4.17 32.65 17.23
C ALA A 205 4.99 31.80 16.24
N PRO A 206 6.25 31.47 16.56
CA PRO A 206 7.08 30.64 15.72
C PRO A 206 6.54 29.21 15.61
N ILE A 207 6.70 28.59 14.45
CA ILE A 207 6.32 27.19 14.20
C ILE A 207 7.47 26.28 14.60
N ALA A 208 7.25 25.45 15.63
CA ALA A 208 8.21 24.40 15.96
C ALA A 208 7.96 23.18 15.06
N VAL A 209 8.82 22.96 14.06
CA VAL A 209 8.70 21.81 13.15
C VAL A 209 9.27 20.54 13.78
N HIS A 210 8.47 19.48 13.80
CA HIS A 210 8.84 18.17 14.33
C HIS A 210 8.71 17.08 13.25
N LEU A 211 9.81 16.40 12.95
CA LEU A 211 9.88 15.36 11.93
C LEU A 211 10.36 14.04 12.52
N LEU A 212 10.08 12.93 11.84
CA LEU A 212 10.78 11.70 12.14
C LEU A 212 12.21 11.76 11.57
N ALA A 213 13.13 11.10 12.25
CA ALA A 213 14.50 10.96 11.78
C ALA A 213 14.49 10.20 10.43
N ALA A 214 15.35 10.63 9.49
CA ALA A 214 15.34 10.16 8.10
C ALA A 214 15.67 8.67 7.97
N GLU A 215 16.25 8.08 9.01
CA GLU A 215 16.62 6.66 9.11
C GLU A 215 15.45 5.79 9.57
N THR A 216 14.32 6.39 9.94
CA THR A 216 13.09 5.65 10.32
C THR A 216 12.24 5.38 9.08
N GLY A 217 11.50 4.27 9.04
CA GLY A 217 10.67 3.92 7.88
C GLY A 217 9.66 5.02 7.46
N LEU A 218 9.00 5.67 8.41
CA LEU A 218 8.09 6.80 8.13
C LEU A 218 8.85 8.10 7.85
N GLY A 219 10.03 8.31 8.44
CA GLY A 219 10.92 9.42 8.10
C GLY A 219 11.36 9.36 6.65
N GLN A 220 11.80 8.19 6.18
CA GLN A 220 12.10 7.93 4.75
C GLN A 220 10.89 8.27 3.86
N ALA A 221 9.69 7.83 4.23
CA ALA A 221 8.47 8.15 3.48
C ALA A 221 8.11 9.65 3.52
N THR A 222 8.49 10.36 4.59
CA THR A 222 8.31 11.81 4.73
C THR A 222 9.28 12.55 3.81
N GLU A 223 10.55 12.16 3.81
CA GLU A 223 11.59 12.71 2.94
C GLU A 223 11.23 12.52 1.46
N ASP A 224 10.78 11.32 1.09
CA ASP A 224 10.43 10.98 -0.29
C ASP A 224 9.20 11.72 -0.82
N ARG A 225 8.34 12.31 0.04
CA ARG A 225 7.00 12.77 -0.35
C ARG A 225 6.58 14.18 0.08
N MET A 226 7.16 14.74 1.15
CA MET A 226 6.66 16.01 1.71
C MET A 226 7.21 17.26 1.03
N LEU A 227 8.41 17.17 0.45
CA LEU A 227 8.99 18.28 -0.31
C LEU A 227 8.60 18.09 -1.77
N LEU A 228 7.81 19.01 -2.30
CA LEU A 228 7.21 18.98 -3.65
C LEU A 228 8.24 19.17 -4.79
N GLY A 229 9.36 18.45 -4.76
CA GLY A 229 10.44 18.49 -5.75
C GLY A 229 11.84 18.36 -5.14
N GLU A 230 12.81 17.94 -5.95
CA GLU A 230 14.18 17.59 -5.54
C GLU A 230 15.04 18.77 -5.03
N THR A 231 14.56 20.03 -5.13
CA THR A 231 15.38 21.22 -4.85
C THR A 231 15.17 21.84 -3.47
N ARG A 232 14.17 21.38 -2.69
CA ARG A 232 13.95 21.88 -1.32
C ARG A 232 14.60 20.92 -0.32
N ALA A 233 15.15 21.48 0.75
CA ALA A 233 15.60 20.73 1.91
C ALA A 233 14.69 21.06 3.10
N PHE A 234 14.59 20.12 4.05
CA PHE A 234 13.90 20.40 5.30
C PHE A 234 14.65 21.46 6.11
N ALA A 235 13.90 22.25 6.88
CA ALA A 235 14.42 23.26 7.78
C ALA A 235 15.51 22.68 8.70
N ALA A 236 16.64 23.38 8.83
CA ALA A 236 17.77 22.90 9.62
C ALA A 236 17.45 22.80 11.12
N GLU A 237 16.53 23.64 11.57
CA GLU A 237 15.99 23.71 12.93
C GLU A 237 14.88 22.70 13.21
N ALA A 238 14.42 21.93 12.21
CA ALA A 238 13.40 20.91 12.40
C ALA A 238 13.89 19.84 13.39
N ARG A 239 13.12 19.62 14.46
CA ARG A 239 13.45 18.64 15.50
C ARG A 239 13.13 17.25 15.00
N ARG A 240 14.16 16.40 14.87
CA ARG A 240 14.01 15.01 14.41
C ARG A 240 13.85 14.03 15.58
N HIS A 241 12.90 13.10 15.42
CA HIS A 241 12.51 12.14 16.44
C HIS A 241 12.82 10.71 16.01
N PRO A 242 13.40 9.86 16.88
CA PRO A 242 13.74 8.48 16.54
C PRO A 242 12.51 7.56 16.47
N SER A 243 11.36 8.00 16.96
CA SER A 243 10.12 7.23 16.94
C SER A 243 8.88 8.12 16.84
N LEU A 244 7.79 7.54 16.36
CA LEU A 244 6.50 8.23 16.32
C LEU A 244 6.00 8.58 17.73
N THR A 245 6.24 7.72 18.72
CA THR A 245 5.88 7.99 20.11
C THR A 245 6.56 9.26 20.64
N THR A 246 7.85 9.44 20.37
CA THR A 246 8.59 10.64 20.79
C THR A 246 8.14 11.89 20.04
N LEU A 247 7.79 11.77 18.76
CA LEU A 247 7.24 12.87 17.97
C LEU A 247 5.89 13.32 18.52
N VAL A 248 4.94 12.39 18.68
CA VAL A 248 3.59 12.66 19.17
C VAL A 248 3.64 13.28 20.57
N HIS A 249 4.48 12.72 21.45
CA HIS A 249 4.66 13.26 22.80
C HIS A 249 5.17 14.69 22.81
N SER A 250 6.16 15.00 21.96
CA SER A 250 6.72 16.34 21.85
C SER A 250 5.70 17.35 21.29
N VAL A 251 5.01 17.00 20.20
CA VAL A 251 3.97 17.86 19.60
C VAL A 251 2.82 18.10 20.58
N SER A 252 2.46 17.10 21.40
CA SER A 252 1.36 17.23 22.38
C SER A 252 1.62 18.25 23.50
N ARG A 253 2.88 18.63 23.72
CA ARG A 253 3.31 19.53 24.80
C ARG A 253 3.62 20.95 24.34
N ASP A 254 3.62 21.18 23.03
CA ASP A 254 3.98 22.44 22.43
C ASP A 254 2.81 22.97 21.58
N PRO A 255 2.07 23.99 22.06
CA PRO A 255 0.95 24.58 21.34
C PRO A 255 1.31 25.09 19.94
N PHE A 256 2.58 25.41 19.71
CA PHE A 256 3.09 25.96 18.46
C PHE A 256 3.81 24.93 17.59
N ALA A 257 3.81 23.65 17.98
CA ALA A 257 4.42 22.60 17.17
C ALA A 257 3.53 22.17 15.99
N LEU A 258 4.20 21.95 14.86
CA LEU A 258 3.68 21.21 13.71
C LEU A 258 4.54 19.97 13.50
N GLY A 259 3.93 18.80 13.59
CA GLY A 259 4.59 17.52 13.35
C GLY A 259 4.12 16.81 12.09
N ILE A 260 4.98 16.05 11.42
CA ILE A 260 4.52 15.07 10.41
C ILE A 260 4.51 13.67 11.03
N GLY A 261 3.32 13.11 11.17
CA GLY A 261 3.12 11.79 11.79
C GLY A 261 2.28 10.86 10.92
N SER A 262 1.82 9.77 11.53
CA SER A 262 0.93 8.80 10.92
C SER A 262 -0.52 9.01 11.38
N ARG A 263 -1.47 8.82 10.48
CA ARG A 263 -2.91 8.83 10.78
C ARG A 263 -3.28 7.73 11.79
N THR A 264 -2.63 6.57 11.70
CA THR A 264 -2.90 5.40 12.54
C THR A 264 -2.54 5.67 14.00
N ASP A 265 -1.42 6.35 14.25
CA ASP A 265 -0.82 6.51 15.58
C ASP A 265 -0.68 7.99 16.00
N LYS A 266 -1.70 8.82 15.73
CA LYS A 266 -1.71 10.26 16.10
C LYS A 266 -2.12 10.58 17.54
N ALA A 267 -2.51 9.58 18.33
CA ALA A 267 -3.03 9.75 19.69
C ALA A 267 -4.17 10.79 19.76
N THR A 268 -4.04 11.81 20.63
CA THR A 268 -5.01 12.90 20.80
C THR A 268 -4.73 14.12 19.92
N LEU A 269 -3.67 14.11 19.11
CA LEU A 269 -3.32 15.23 18.25
C LEU A 269 -4.37 15.45 17.17
N ARG A 270 -4.55 16.71 16.80
CA ARG A 270 -5.41 17.11 15.70
C ARG A 270 -4.62 17.04 14.40
N GLU A 271 -5.24 16.47 13.40
CA GLU A 271 -4.74 16.52 12.02
C GLU A 271 -5.24 17.80 11.36
N LEU A 272 -4.34 18.56 10.72
CA LEU A 272 -4.74 19.66 9.84
C LEU A 272 -5.26 19.07 8.53
N ALA A 273 -6.39 19.58 8.06
CA ALA A 273 -6.84 19.25 6.73
C ALA A 273 -5.87 19.81 5.69
N LEU A 274 -5.70 19.10 4.59
CA LEU A 274 -4.92 19.57 3.47
C LEU A 274 -5.82 20.24 2.47
N THR A 275 -5.40 21.40 1.97
CA THR A 275 -6.12 22.12 0.93
C THR A 275 -5.25 22.42 -0.29
N GLY A 276 -5.86 22.82 -1.40
CA GLY A 276 -5.18 23.46 -2.52
C GLY A 276 -5.65 24.91 -2.71
N GLU A 277 -5.07 25.64 -3.67
CA GLU A 277 -5.43 27.05 -3.93
C GLU A 277 -6.89 27.22 -4.39
N CYS A 278 -7.44 26.18 -4.98
CA CYS A 278 -8.83 26.07 -5.41
C CYS A 278 -9.82 25.79 -4.26
N GLY A 279 -9.35 25.68 -3.00
CA GLY A 279 -10.18 25.52 -1.80
C GLY A 279 -10.65 24.09 -1.52
N PHE A 280 -10.04 23.08 -2.17
CA PHE A 280 -10.41 21.68 -1.92
C PHE A 280 -9.82 21.18 -0.61
N GLU A 281 -10.63 21.07 0.43
CA GLU A 281 -10.20 20.52 1.73
C GLU A 281 -10.35 19.00 1.77
N THR A 282 -9.30 18.32 2.20
CA THR A 282 -9.28 16.87 2.40
C THR A 282 -8.65 16.52 3.73
N THR A 283 -9.26 15.57 4.42
CA THR A 283 -8.72 14.95 5.62
C THR A 283 -8.45 13.49 5.31
N ALA A 284 -7.49 12.89 6.01
CA ALA A 284 -7.13 11.49 5.90
C ALA A 284 -8.21 10.59 6.53
N THR A 285 -9.48 10.76 6.16
CA THR A 285 -10.52 9.80 6.54
C THR A 285 -10.19 8.44 5.94
N ARG A 286 -10.68 7.37 6.57
CA ARG A 286 -10.49 6.00 6.04
C ARG A 286 -10.94 5.87 4.59
N ARG A 287 -12.03 6.55 4.18
CA ARG A 287 -12.49 6.55 2.78
C ARG A 287 -11.54 7.32 1.88
N ALA A 288 -11.13 8.53 2.26
CA ALA A 288 -10.21 9.36 1.47
C ALA A 288 -8.85 8.70 1.25
N VAL A 289 -8.35 7.94 2.24
CA VAL A 289 -7.13 7.13 2.09
C VAL A 289 -7.33 5.96 1.13
N LYS A 290 -8.47 5.25 1.19
CA LYS A 290 -8.77 4.13 0.28
C LYS A 290 -8.97 4.58 -1.16
N THR A 291 -9.68 5.70 -1.34
CA THR A 291 -9.91 6.29 -2.66
C THR A 291 -8.69 7.02 -3.20
N GLU A 292 -7.66 7.21 -2.37
CA GLU A 292 -6.49 8.03 -2.63
C GLU A 292 -6.85 9.50 -2.93
N ASP A 293 -8.02 9.96 -2.48
CA ASP A 293 -8.43 11.36 -2.56
C ASP A 293 -7.61 12.22 -1.57
N TYR A 294 -7.02 11.60 -0.53
CA TYR A 294 -6.06 12.24 0.36
C TYR A 294 -4.61 12.13 -0.18
N PRO A 295 -3.86 13.25 -0.32
CA PRO A 295 -2.57 13.33 -0.98
C PRO A 295 -1.48 12.43 -0.44
N LEU A 296 -1.40 12.33 0.88
CA LEU A 296 -0.24 11.78 1.56
C LEU A 296 -0.55 10.35 2.05
N THR A 297 -1.39 9.63 1.30
CA THR A 297 -1.70 8.21 1.53
C THR A 297 -0.43 7.38 1.41
N ALA A 298 -0.02 6.71 2.49
CA ALA A 298 1.22 5.96 2.60
C ALA A 298 0.92 4.45 2.67
N PRO A 299 1.13 3.69 1.58
CA PRO A 299 0.86 2.25 1.60
C PRO A 299 1.93 1.49 2.41
N VAL A 300 1.49 0.44 3.11
CA VAL A 300 2.36 -0.49 3.82
C VAL A 300 2.62 -1.68 2.91
N PHE A 301 3.88 -1.95 2.58
CA PHE A 301 4.26 -2.97 1.61
C PHE A 301 4.88 -4.21 2.25
N LEU A 302 4.62 -5.35 1.60
CA LEU A 302 5.41 -6.57 1.70
C LEU A 302 6.05 -6.83 0.34
N TYR A 303 7.38 -6.82 0.27
CA TYR A 303 8.12 -7.23 -0.93
C TYR A 303 8.67 -8.65 -0.75
N SER A 304 8.62 -9.46 -1.81
CA SER A 304 9.11 -10.83 -1.77
C SER A 304 9.85 -11.22 -3.06
N PRO A 305 10.90 -12.05 -2.95
CA PRO A 305 11.72 -12.51 -4.07
C PRO A 305 10.94 -13.41 -5.04
N ALA A 306 11.51 -13.65 -6.22
CA ALA A 306 10.95 -14.48 -7.28
C ALA A 306 10.93 -16.01 -7.01
N ARG A 307 10.78 -16.44 -5.75
CA ARG A 307 10.77 -17.86 -5.35
C ARG A 307 9.46 -18.28 -4.70
N ARG A 308 9.30 -19.59 -4.53
CA ARG A 308 8.15 -20.23 -3.88
C ARG A 308 8.42 -20.35 -2.38
N PHE A 309 7.47 -19.90 -1.56
CA PHE A 309 7.54 -20.02 -0.11
C PHE A 309 6.95 -21.33 0.40
N PRO A 310 7.31 -21.75 1.63
CA PRO A 310 6.64 -22.84 2.31
C PRO A 310 5.13 -22.68 2.36
N ARG A 311 4.39 -23.79 2.29
CA ARG A 311 2.92 -23.78 2.23
C ARG A 311 2.27 -22.90 3.31
N LEU A 312 2.67 -23.05 4.57
CA LEU A 312 2.16 -22.25 5.70
C LEU A 312 2.32 -20.74 5.47
N VAL A 313 3.47 -20.32 4.91
CA VAL A 313 3.76 -18.92 4.60
C VAL A 313 2.89 -18.44 3.44
N ARG A 314 2.70 -19.26 2.40
CA ARG A 314 1.78 -18.92 1.29
C ARG A 314 0.35 -18.77 1.77
N GLU A 315 -0.12 -19.66 2.64
CA GLU A 315 -1.46 -19.61 3.24
C GLU A 315 -1.63 -18.37 4.12
N PHE A 316 -0.63 -18.03 4.94
CA PHE A 316 -0.63 -16.79 5.72
C PHE A 316 -0.69 -15.55 4.82
N LEU A 317 0.16 -15.48 3.79
CA LEU A 317 0.12 -14.39 2.82
C LEU A 317 -1.24 -14.34 2.12
N ALA A 318 -1.82 -15.46 1.68
CA ALA A 318 -3.16 -15.47 1.10
C ALA A 318 -4.22 -14.95 2.10
N TYR A 319 -4.14 -15.37 3.37
CA TYR A 319 -5.01 -14.92 4.44
C TYR A 319 -5.00 -13.40 4.62
N THR A 320 -3.87 -12.71 4.49
CA THR A 320 -3.82 -11.24 4.69
C THR A 320 -4.66 -10.45 3.67
N ARG A 321 -5.15 -11.08 2.58
CA ARG A 321 -6.11 -10.50 1.60
C ARG A 321 -7.57 -10.89 1.87
N SER A 322 -7.81 -11.78 2.83
CA SER A 322 -9.15 -12.26 3.16
C SER A 322 -9.96 -11.16 3.87
N PRO A 323 -11.30 -11.15 3.76
CA PRO A 323 -12.13 -10.21 4.51
C PRO A 323 -11.90 -10.24 6.02
N ALA A 324 -11.60 -11.42 6.60
CA ALA A 324 -11.27 -11.57 8.01
C ALA A 324 -9.99 -10.80 8.39
N ALA A 325 -8.92 -10.92 7.59
CA ALA A 325 -7.69 -10.16 7.81
C ALA A 325 -7.89 -8.65 7.67
N GLN A 326 -8.75 -8.21 6.74
CA GLN A 326 -9.04 -6.78 6.55
C GLN A 326 -9.73 -6.17 7.77
N LEU A 327 -10.56 -6.93 8.49
CA LEU A 327 -11.10 -6.50 9.79
C LEU A 327 -10.02 -6.39 10.87
N VAL A 328 -9.02 -7.28 10.87
CA VAL A 328 -7.87 -7.22 11.78
C VAL A 328 -7.02 -5.98 11.50
N ILE A 329 -6.72 -5.71 10.22
CA ILE A 329 -6.01 -4.49 9.78
C ILE A 329 -6.72 -3.24 10.30
N ARG A 330 -8.05 -3.17 10.12
CA ARG A 330 -8.86 -2.05 10.61
C ARG A 330 -8.80 -1.89 12.13
N ARG A 331 -8.85 -2.99 12.89
CA ARG A 331 -8.77 -2.98 14.36
C ARG A 331 -7.38 -2.58 14.87
N ALA A 332 -6.34 -2.86 14.11
CA ALA A 332 -4.98 -2.40 14.37
C ALA A 332 -4.78 -0.90 14.07
N GLY A 333 -5.83 -0.18 13.69
CA GLY A 333 -5.81 1.27 13.45
C GLY A 333 -5.52 1.65 12.00
N TYR A 334 -4.99 0.74 11.19
CA TYR A 334 -4.69 0.96 9.77
C TYR A 334 -5.96 1.03 8.91
N VAL A 335 -5.81 1.54 7.69
CA VAL A 335 -6.86 1.54 6.67
C VAL A 335 -6.82 0.20 5.92
N ASP A 336 -7.95 -0.51 5.97
CA ASP A 336 -8.18 -1.75 5.23
C ASP A 336 -8.41 -1.51 3.73
N GLN A 337 -8.30 -2.56 2.94
CA GLN A 337 -8.44 -2.52 1.48
C GLN A 337 -9.76 -3.11 0.97
N LEU A 338 -10.72 -3.47 1.85
CA LEU A 338 -12.02 -3.98 1.39
C LEU A 338 -12.77 -2.90 0.59
N PRO A 339 -13.24 -3.16 -0.64
CA PRO A 339 -14.00 -2.16 -1.36
C PRO A 339 -15.28 -1.74 -0.60
N GLU A 340 -15.55 -0.45 -0.55
CA GLU A 340 -16.83 0.09 -0.06
C GLU A 340 -17.56 0.83 -1.16
N GLU A 341 -18.90 0.75 -1.14
CA GLU A 341 -19.76 1.54 -2.00
C GLU A 341 -20.06 2.91 -1.37
N ILE A 342 -19.85 3.96 -2.14
CA ILE A 342 -20.13 5.35 -1.80
C ILE A 342 -21.27 5.82 -2.71
N ALA A 343 -22.44 6.07 -2.12
CA ALA A 343 -23.60 6.60 -2.82
C ALA A 343 -23.36 8.06 -3.25
N ILE A 344 -24.15 8.54 -4.21
CA ILE A 344 -23.96 9.87 -4.80
C ILE A 344 -24.21 11.01 -3.81
N ASP A 345 -25.13 10.82 -2.86
CA ASP A 345 -25.44 11.75 -1.78
C ASP A 345 -24.26 11.99 -0.83
N ALA A 346 -23.40 10.98 -0.66
CA ALA A 346 -22.14 11.08 0.08
C ALA A 346 -20.99 11.71 -0.73
N GLN A 347 -21.26 12.26 -1.93
CA GLN A 347 -20.27 12.88 -2.81
C GLN A 347 -20.59 14.35 -3.10
N GLY A 348 -21.46 14.98 -2.30
CA GLY A 348 -21.91 16.35 -2.47
C GLY A 348 -20.78 17.35 -2.72
N ASP A 349 -19.72 17.32 -1.90
CA ASP A 349 -18.58 18.24 -2.03
C ASP A 349 -17.89 18.11 -3.40
N ARG A 350 -17.75 16.88 -3.91
CA ARG A 350 -17.13 16.62 -5.22
C ARG A 350 -17.96 17.20 -6.37
N PHE A 351 -19.29 17.04 -6.30
CA PHE A 351 -20.20 17.59 -7.31
C PHE A 351 -20.34 19.10 -7.20
N ALA A 352 -20.41 19.65 -5.99
CA ALA A 352 -20.40 21.09 -5.77
C ALA A 352 -19.14 21.72 -6.39
N ASN A 353 -17.98 21.10 -6.19
CA ASN A 353 -16.73 21.55 -6.77
C ASN A 353 -16.70 21.43 -8.30
N ALA A 354 -17.20 20.32 -8.85
CA ALA A 354 -17.36 20.18 -10.30
C ALA A 354 -18.21 21.31 -10.92
N VAL A 355 -19.29 21.71 -10.23
CA VAL A 355 -20.14 22.82 -10.68
C VAL A 355 -19.44 24.17 -10.54
N LEU A 356 -18.74 24.42 -9.43
CA LEU A 356 -18.00 25.66 -9.19
C LEU A 356 -16.82 25.85 -10.15
N ARG A 357 -16.26 24.76 -10.69
CA ARG A 357 -15.13 24.77 -11.63
C ARG A 357 -15.54 24.63 -13.09
N ALA A 358 -16.83 24.46 -13.38
CA ALA A 358 -17.35 24.43 -14.73
C ALA A 358 -16.99 25.72 -15.47
N GLY A 359 -16.67 25.62 -16.76
CA GLY A 359 -16.15 26.72 -17.55
C GLY A 359 -16.23 26.43 -19.04
N GLU A 360 -15.34 27.03 -19.82
CA GLU A 360 -15.28 26.81 -21.28
C GLU A 360 -14.89 25.36 -21.61
N ASP A 361 -14.00 24.77 -20.82
CA ASP A 361 -13.50 23.41 -21.03
C ASP A 361 -14.46 22.30 -20.54
N VAL A 362 -15.34 22.64 -19.58
CA VAL A 362 -16.38 21.74 -19.04
C VAL A 362 -17.73 22.45 -19.06
N SER A 363 -18.54 22.10 -20.05
CA SER A 363 -19.86 22.70 -20.22
C SER A 363 -20.88 22.19 -19.19
N LEU A 364 -21.97 22.94 -19.01
CA LEU A 364 -23.12 22.48 -18.23
C LEU A 364 -23.69 21.16 -18.78
N GLU A 365 -23.66 20.96 -20.10
CA GLU A 365 -24.12 19.72 -20.73
C GLU A 365 -23.25 18.52 -20.32
N ASP A 366 -21.93 18.70 -20.27
CA ASP A 366 -21.00 17.67 -19.80
C ASP A 366 -21.27 17.28 -18.34
N LEU A 367 -21.48 18.28 -17.47
CA LEU A 367 -21.84 18.04 -16.07
C LEU A 367 -23.18 17.30 -15.93
N GLN A 368 -24.21 17.73 -16.68
CA GLN A 368 -25.50 17.06 -16.67
C GLN A 368 -25.39 15.62 -17.18
N GLN A 369 -24.60 15.38 -18.23
CA GLN A 369 -24.34 14.03 -18.74
C GLN A 369 -23.66 13.17 -17.67
N MET A 370 -22.63 13.70 -17.00
CA MET A 370 -21.93 13.03 -15.92
C MET A 370 -22.88 12.66 -14.77
N VAL A 371 -23.66 13.61 -14.28
CA VAL A 371 -24.64 13.38 -13.21
C VAL A 371 -25.66 12.33 -13.62
N ARG A 372 -26.24 12.40 -14.84
CA ARG A 372 -27.20 11.39 -15.35
C ARG A 372 -26.61 9.98 -15.37
N VAL A 373 -25.34 9.84 -15.72
CA VAL A 373 -24.65 8.54 -15.77
C VAL A 373 -24.31 8.01 -14.38
N LEU A 374 -23.84 8.86 -13.48
CA LEU A 374 -23.34 8.46 -12.16
C LEU A 374 -24.44 8.32 -11.10
N THR A 375 -25.55 9.06 -11.20
CA THR A 375 -26.67 9.03 -10.23
C THR A 375 -27.19 7.63 -9.90
N PRO A 376 -27.44 6.72 -10.86
CA PRO A 376 -27.94 5.39 -10.54
C PRO A 376 -26.86 4.41 -10.04
N LEU A 377 -25.61 4.87 -9.91
CA LEU A 377 -24.45 4.05 -9.55
C LEU A 377 -23.92 4.44 -8.16
N LYS A 378 -23.08 3.60 -7.58
CA LYS A 378 -22.30 3.88 -6.38
C LYS A 378 -20.82 3.75 -6.69
N ARG A 379 -20.00 4.70 -6.25
CA ARG A 379 -18.53 4.65 -6.42
C ARG A 379 -17.95 3.60 -5.49
N LEU A 380 -17.09 2.73 -5.98
CA LEU A 380 -16.25 1.90 -5.13
C LEU A 380 -15.07 2.73 -4.60
N THR A 381 -14.62 2.46 -3.38
CA THR A 381 -13.37 3.03 -2.87
C THR A 381 -12.13 2.63 -3.67
N THR A 382 -12.24 1.63 -4.55
CA THR A 382 -11.17 1.19 -5.45
C THR A 382 -10.96 2.24 -6.56
N THR A 383 -9.84 2.96 -6.46
CA THR A 383 -9.37 3.93 -7.46
C THR A 383 -8.11 3.39 -8.14
N PHE A 384 -7.85 3.83 -9.38
CA PHE A 384 -6.62 3.53 -10.10
C PHE A 384 -5.94 4.82 -10.56
N ARG A 385 -4.63 4.85 -10.39
CA ARG A 385 -3.70 5.92 -10.70
C ARG A 385 -2.52 5.37 -11.50
N PHE A 386 -1.74 6.30 -12.03
CA PHE A 386 -0.66 6.03 -12.95
C PHE A 386 0.63 6.65 -12.44
N GLU A 387 1.74 5.99 -12.76
CA GLU A 387 3.07 6.53 -12.46
C GLU A 387 3.31 7.84 -13.24
N PRO A 388 4.13 8.76 -12.70
CA PRO A 388 4.42 10.03 -13.33
C PRO A 388 4.89 9.87 -14.78
N GLY A 389 4.29 10.61 -15.70
CA GLY A 389 4.63 10.58 -17.14
C GLY A 389 4.36 9.25 -17.85
N SER A 390 3.68 8.28 -17.21
CA SER A 390 3.52 6.92 -17.70
C SER A 390 2.05 6.51 -17.83
N ALA A 391 1.80 5.49 -18.66
CA ALA A 391 0.53 4.77 -18.70
C ALA A 391 0.52 3.53 -17.77
N ARG A 392 1.65 3.25 -17.11
CA ARG A 392 1.77 2.15 -16.14
C ARG A 392 1.06 2.52 -14.85
N LEU A 393 0.29 1.58 -14.31
CA LEU A 393 -0.37 1.72 -13.01
C LEU A 393 0.66 1.77 -11.89
N ASP A 394 0.46 2.62 -10.88
CA ASP A 394 1.33 2.67 -9.70
C ASP A 394 1.18 1.45 -8.78
N ALA A 395 2.00 1.37 -7.74
CA ALA A 395 2.06 0.19 -6.86
C ALA A 395 0.73 -0.12 -6.17
N GLN A 396 0.02 0.91 -5.69
CA GLN A 396 -1.30 0.73 -5.07
C GLN A 396 -2.34 0.28 -6.10
N SER A 397 -2.34 0.87 -7.28
CA SER A 397 -3.25 0.54 -8.38
C SER A 397 -3.04 -0.90 -8.89
N ARG A 398 -1.80 -1.38 -8.94
CA ARG A 398 -1.47 -2.80 -9.23
C ARG A 398 -2.06 -3.74 -8.16
N SER A 399 -2.03 -3.35 -6.89
CA SER A 399 -2.72 -4.09 -5.81
C SER A 399 -4.24 -4.07 -5.99
N ASN A 400 -4.81 -2.90 -6.32
CA ASN A 400 -6.24 -2.72 -6.58
C ASN A 400 -6.74 -3.57 -7.75
N VAL A 401 -5.93 -3.74 -8.81
CA VAL A 401 -6.24 -4.65 -9.94
C VAL A 401 -6.44 -6.07 -9.43
N THR A 402 -5.49 -6.55 -8.62
CA THR A 402 -5.53 -7.92 -8.09
C THR A 402 -6.72 -8.13 -7.15
N GLN A 403 -7.04 -7.15 -6.30
CA GLN A 403 -8.18 -7.25 -5.39
C GLN A 403 -9.52 -7.22 -6.10
N LEU A 404 -9.69 -6.33 -7.09
CA LEU A 404 -10.92 -6.26 -7.86
C LEU A 404 -11.10 -7.54 -8.68
N ALA A 405 -10.04 -8.04 -9.32
CA ALA A 405 -10.06 -9.31 -10.04
C ALA A 405 -10.54 -10.46 -9.14
N GLN A 406 -9.95 -10.63 -7.95
CA GLN A 406 -10.37 -11.65 -6.98
C GLN A 406 -11.83 -11.47 -6.52
N ALA A 407 -12.32 -10.23 -6.42
CA ALA A 407 -13.72 -9.97 -6.10
C ALA A 407 -14.67 -10.41 -7.23
N LEU A 408 -14.26 -10.24 -8.49
CA LEU A 408 -15.00 -10.74 -9.65
C LEU A 408 -15.00 -12.26 -9.69
N GLU A 409 -13.87 -12.91 -9.44
CA GLU A 409 -13.74 -14.38 -9.41
C GLU A 409 -14.61 -15.03 -8.32
N ARG A 410 -14.80 -14.34 -7.18
CA ARG A 410 -15.69 -14.76 -6.10
C ARG A 410 -17.17 -14.47 -6.38
N GLY A 411 -17.50 -13.87 -7.51
CA GLY A 411 -18.86 -13.51 -7.90
C GLY A 411 -19.48 -12.37 -7.08
N LEU A 412 -18.68 -11.56 -6.37
CA LEU A 412 -19.19 -10.47 -5.52
C LEU A 412 -19.99 -9.42 -6.29
N TYR A 413 -19.73 -9.31 -7.60
CA TYR A 413 -20.42 -8.37 -8.49
C TYR A 413 -21.20 -9.08 -9.60
N ASP A 414 -21.47 -10.38 -9.48
CA ASP A 414 -22.29 -11.11 -10.44
C ASP A 414 -23.64 -10.42 -10.66
N THR A 415 -24.09 -10.35 -11.91
CA THR A 415 -25.33 -9.69 -12.35
C THR A 415 -25.37 -8.17 -12.16
N ARG A 416 -24.28 -7.56 -11.65
CA ARG A 416 -24.16 -6.12 -11.47
C ARG A 416 -23.56 -5.44 -12.69
N ARG A 417 -23.81 -4.14 -12.80
CA ARG A 417 -23.18 -3.27 -13.80
C ARG A 417 -21.96 -2.61 -13.19
N LEU A 418 -20.78 -2.85 -13.77
CA LEU A 418 -19.53 -2.19 -13.40
C LEU A 418 -19.15 -1.18 -14.47
N VAL A 419 -18.85 0.04 -14.07
CA VAL A 419 -18.48 1.14 -14.97
C VAL A 419 -17.12 1.69 -14.53
N PHE A 420 -16.12 1.55 -15.39
CA PHE A 420 -14.81 2.18 -15.22
C PHE A 420 -14.87 3.61 -15.77
N VAL A 421 -14.74 4.60 -14.90
CA VAL A 421 -14.90 6.01 -15.22
C VAL A 421 -13.56 6.71 -15.18
N GLY A 422 -13.08 7.17 -16.33
CA GLY A 422 -11.82 7.90 -16.45
C GLY A 422 -11.99 9.42 -16.26
N PHE A 423 -11.05 10.00 -15.52
CA PHE A 423 -10.87 11.45 -15.35
C PHE A 423 -9.45 11.88 -15.73
N SER A 424 -9.28 13.17 -16.01
CA SER A 424 -7.99 13.81 -16.32
C SER A 424 -7.81 15.06 -15.46
N ASP A 425 -6.58 15.56 -15.43
CA ASP A 425 -6.29 16.96 -15.13
C ASP A 425 -6.77 17.87 -16.26
N GLY A 426 -6.76 19.18 -16.02
CA GLY A 426 -7.05 20.24 -16.99
C GLY A 426 -5.81 20.77 -17.72
N ASP A 427 -4.70 20.02 -17.73
CA ASP A 427 -3.52 20.40 -18.52
C ASP A 427 -3.76 20.06 -19.99
N GLY A 428 -3.76 21.07 -20.86
CA GLY A 428 -4.07 20.94 -22.27
C GLY A 428 -5.57 20.89 -22.61
N PRO A 429 -5.94 20.67 -23.89
CA PRO A 429 -7.32 20.84 -24.32
C PRO A 429 -8.28 19.73 -23.84
N ALA A 430 -9.49 20.11 -23.42
CA ALA A 430 -10.50 19.23 -22.83
C ALA A 430 -10.87 17.99 -23.68
N GLY A 431 -11.02 18.16 -25.00
CA GLY A 431 -11.38 17.08 -25.93
C GLY A 431 -10.36 15.92 -25.94
N PRO A 432 -9.08 16.18 -26.26
CA PRO A 432 -7.97 15.26 -26.07
C PRO A 432 -7.90 14.65 -24.66
N ASN A 433 -8.06 15.45 -23.61
CA ASN A 433 -8.03 14.99 -22.22
C ASN A 433 -9.11 13.95 -21.92
N ARG A 434 -10.34 14.16 -22.41
CA ARG A 434 -11.43 13.17 -22.32
C ARG A 434 -11.11 11.87 -23.07
N GLN A 435 -10.40 11.94 -24.21
CA GLN A 435 -9.97 10.73 -24.93
C GLN A 435 -8.88 9.97 -24.17
N ILE A 436 -7.91 10.68 -23.57
CA ILE A 436 -6.88 10.08 -22.72
C ILE A 436 -7.52 9.38 -21.52
N ALA A 437 -8.45 10.07 -20.83
CA ALA A 437 -9.22 9.51 -19.74
C ALA A 437 -9.97 8.22 -20.14
N ARG A 438 -10.59 8.20 -21.34
CA ARG A 438 -11.25 7.00 -21.88
C ARG A 438 -10.28 5.85 -22.15
N LYS A 439 -9.11 6.14 -22.72
CA LYS A 439 -8.06 5.13 -22.96
C LYS A 439 -7.54 4.53 -21.66
N ARG A 440 -7.31 5.38 -20.64
CA ARG A 440 -6.91 4.95 -19.28
C ARG A 440 -7.97 4.05 -18.64
N ALA A 441 -9.25 4.44 -18.71
CA ALA A 441 -10.34 3.61 -18.18
C ALA A 441 -10.43 2.24 -18.88
N ALA A 442 -10.23 2.20 -20.20
CA ALA A 442 -10.17 0.94 -20.94
C ALA A 442 -8.95 0.08 -20.55
N ALA A 443 -7.77 0.68 -20.40
CA ALA A 443 -6.56 -0.04 -19.99
C ALA A 443 -6.71 -0.66 -18.59
N VAL A 444 -7.31 0.07 -17.64
CA VAL A 444 -7.62 -0.45 -16.30
C VAL A 444 -8.62 -1.60 -16.37
N ARG A 445 -9.69 -1.45 -17.16
CA ARG A 445 -10.67 -2.53 -17.38
C ARG A 445 -9.98 -3.80 -17.88
N GLU A 446 -9.16 -3.69 -18.93
CA GLU A 446 -8.41 -4.81 -19.51
C GLU A 446 -7.48 -5.46 -18.48
N ALA A 447 -6.74 -4.66 -17.70
CA ALA A 447 -5.85 -5.18 -16.66
C ALA A 447 -6.61 -5.98 -15.58
N VAL A 448 -7.78 -5.50 -15.15
CA VAL A 448 -8.64 -6.21 -14.17
C VAL A 448 -9.20 -7.49 -14.76
N VAL A 449 -9.71 -7.45 -15.99
CA VAL A 449 -10.27 -8.63 -16.67
C VAL A 449 -9.19 -9.69 -16.90
N ALA A 450 -8.01 -9.30 -17.37
CA ALA A 450 -6.88 -10.20 -17.57
C ALA A 450 -6.37 -10.82 -16.26
N ALA A 451 -6.48 -10.09 -15.14
CA ALA A 451 -6.12 -10.60 -13.83
C ALA A 451 -7.18 -11.54 -13.21
N ALA A 452 -8.42 -11.53 -13.71
CA ALA A 452 -9.54 -12.30 -13.20
C ALA A 452 -9.72 -13.61 -14.00
N GLU A 453 -8.67 -14.45 -14.00
CA GLU A 453 -8.54 -15.64 -14.86
C GLU A 453 -9.72 -16.62 -14.71
N THR A 454 -10.30 -16.72 -13.51
CA THR A 454 -11.39 -17.66 -13.21
C THR A 454 -12.78 -17.02 -13.18
N ALA A 455 -12.89 -15.72 -13.47
CA ALA A 455 -14.16 -15.00 -13.38
C ALA A 455 -15.08 -15.32 -14.57
N ASN A 456 -16.38 -15.50 -14.28
CA ASN A 456 -17.37 -15.66 -15.33
C ASN A 456 -17.85 -14.30 -15.86
N LEU A 457 -17.13 -13.77 -16.84
CA LEU A 457 -17.41 -12.45 -17.43
C LEU A 457 -18.79 -12.34 -18.09
N SER A 458 -19.42 -13.45 -18.49
CA SER A 458 -20.77 -13.44 -19.09
C SER A 458 -21.86 -12.98 -18.12
N ARG A 459 -21.59 -13.06 -16.81
CA ARG A 459 -22.51 -12.62 -15.75
C ARG A 459 -22.27 -11.18 -15.32
N LEU A 460 -21.31 -10.49 -15.93
CA LEU A 460 -20.92 -9.12 -15.58
C LEU A 460 -21.22 -8.18 -16.74
N ARG A 461 -21.84 -7.03 -16.44
CA ARG A 461 -21.96 -5.95 -17.42
C ARG A 461 -20.87 -4.91 -17.16
N ILE A 462 -19.77 -5.01 -17.88
CA ILE A 462 -18.60 -4.12 -17.72
C ILE A 462 -18.60 -3.05 -18.82
N GLU A 463 -18.52 -1.79 -18.43
CA GLU A 463 -18.51 -0.64 -19.34
C GLU A 463 -17.40 0.34 -18.98
N THR A 464 -17.07 1.22 -19.94
CA THR A 464 -16.16 2.35 -19.71
C THR A 464 -16.89 3.66 -19.99
N GLN A 465 -16.60 4.67 -19.18
CA GLN A 465 -17.04 6.06 -19.35
C GLN A 465 -15.85 6.99 -19.14
N ALA A 466 -15.95 8.21 -19.64
CA ALA A 466 -14.92 9.22 -19.42
C ALA A 466 -15.52 10.62 -19.44
N PHE A 467 -15.12 11.41 -18.44
CA PHE A 467 -15.60 12.78 -18.25
C PHE A 467 -14.46 13.81 -18.27
N GLY A 468 -13.22 13.39 -18.57
CA GLY A 468 -12.08 14.30 -18.60
C GLY A 468 -11.92 14.99 -17.25
N GLU A 469 -11.79 16.32 -17.27
CA GLU A 469 -11.61 17.16 -16.10
C GLU A 469 -12.92 17.52 -15.36
N ALA A 470 -14.08 17.01 -15.79
CA ALA A 470 -15.39 17.45 -15.29
C ALA A 470 -15.67 17.18 -13.80
N MET A 471 -14.81 16.45 -13.09
CA MET A 471 -14.90 16.25 -11.63
C MET A 471 -13.51 16.29 -11.01
N PRO A 472 -12.93 17.49 -10.82
CA PRO A 472 -11.63 17.63 -10.22
C PRO A 472 -11.67 17.26 -8.72
N MET A 473 -10.61 16.63 -8.25
CA MET A 473 -10.35 16.26 -6.85
C MET A 473 -9.33 17.17 -6.19
N ALA A 474 -8.60 17.94 -6.98
CA ALA A 474 -7.61 18.89 -6.52
C ALA A 474 -7.41 19.94 -7.61
N CYS A 475 -6.65 20.96 -7.29
CA CYS A 475 -6.23 21.98 -8.23
C CYS A 475 -5.08 21.44 -9.09
N ASP A 476 -4.94 21.92 -10.31
CA ASP A 476 -3.84 21.50 -11.20
C ASP A 476 -2.54 22.31 -10.98
N ASP A 477 -2.51 23.15 -9.94
CA ASP A 477 -1.38 24.00 -9.52
C ASP A 477 -0.14 23.20 -9.09
N SER A 478 -0.34 21.95 -8.67
CA SER A 478 0.70 21.08 -8.13
C SER A 478 0.72 19.74 -8.88
N GLU A 479 1.90 19.11 -8.92
CA GLU A 479 2.03 17.77 -9.51
C GLU A 479 1.12 16.77 -8.79
N TRP A 480 1.01 16.89 -7.47
CA TRP A 480 0.06 16.12 -6.68
C TRP A 480 -1.37 16.31 -7.17
N GLY A 481 -1.84 17.56 -7.28
CA GLY A 481 -3.23 17.81 -7.61
C GLY A 481 -3.59 17.34 -9.02
N ARG A 482 -2.68 17.53 -9.99
CA ARG A 482 -2.81 16.92 -11.31
C ARG A 482 -2.86 15.39 -11.25
N ARG A 483 -2.02 14.76 -10.42
CA ARG A 483 -2.04 13.30 -10.20
C ARG A 483 -3.35 12.84 -9.55
N ALA A 484 -3.91 13.63 -8.64
CA ALA A 484 -5.21 13.38 -8.02
C ALA A 484 -6.33 13.34 -9.08
N ASN A 485 -6.26 14.24 -10.06
CA ASN A 485 -7.21 14.36 -11.16
C ASN A 485 -7.07 13.28 -12.24
N ARG A 486 -5.83 12.85 -12.55
CA ARG A 486 -5.55 11.72 -13.44
C ARG A 486 -5.85 10.37 -12.79
N ARG A 487 -7.12 9.94 -12.82
CA ARG A 487 -7.57 8.71 -12.16
C ARG A 487 -8.62 7.94 -12.96
N VAL A 488 -8.79 6.67 -12.62
CA VAL A 488 -9.94 5.86 -13.01
C VAL A 488 -10.67 5.38 -11.76
N GLU A 489 -11.97 5.60 -11.72
CA GLU A 489 -12.85 5.13 -10.66
C GLU A 489 -13.69 3.95 -11.14
N VAL A 490 -14.12 3.10 -10.20
CA VAL A 490 -15.09 2.03 -10.50
C VAL A 490 -16.42 2.37 -9.86
N TRP A 491 -17.48 2.29 -10.64
CA TRP A 491 -18.84 2.54 -10.20
C TRP A 491 -19.70 1.31 -10.43
N VAL A 492 -20.58 0.99 -9.48
CA VAL A 492 -21.38 -0.24 -9.50
C VAL A 492 -22.87 0.05 -9.33
N ARG A 493 -23.70 -0.82 -9.90
CA ARG A 493 -25.16 -0.86 -9.67
C ARG A 493 -25.61 -2.25 -9.30
#